data_AF-A0A966YDD3-F1
#
_entry.id   AF-A0A966YDD3-F1
#
_cell.length_a   1.000
_cell.length_b   1.000
_cell.length_c   1.000
_cell.angle_alpha   90.00
_cell.angle_beta   90.00
_cell.angle_gamma   90.00
#
_symmetry.space_group_name_H-M   'P 1'
#
loop_
_entity.id
_entity.type
_entity.pdbx_description
1 polymer ?
#
loop_
_entity_poly.entity_id
_entity_poly.type
_entity_poly.pdbx_seq_one_letter_code
_entity_poly.pdbx_strand_id
1 'polypeptide(L)' 'RAVAEEQLLVVPGTVFGTADSHFRLSYTVNDTMLDRGIAALNRLAS' A
#
# COMPACT_ATOMS: atom_id res chain seq x y z
N ARG A 1 -7.14 -7.80 -5.01
CA ARG A 1 -6.08 -7.88 -6.05
C ARG A 1 -4.74 -7.40 -5.52
N ALA A 2 -4.63 -6.19 -4.96
CA ALA A 2 -3.39 -5.63 -4.39
C ALA A 2 -2.58 -6.55 -3.45
N VAL A 3 -3.22 -7.26 -2.50
CA VAL A 3 -2.49 -8.17 -1.58
C VAL A 3 -1.93 -9.41 -2.29
N ALA A 4 -2.67 -9.95 -3.26
CA ALA A 4 -2.32 -11.19 -3.96
C ALA A 4 -1.33 -10.96 -5.12
N GLU A 5 -1.38 -9.80 -5.77
CA GLU A 5 -0.55 -9.49 -6.94
C GLU A 5 0.68 -8.64 -6.57
N GLU A 6 0.61 -7.79 -5.54
CA GLU A 6 1.65 -6.78 -5.24
C GLU A 6 2.24 -6.91 -3.83
N GLN A 7 1.85 -7.94 -3.06
CA GLN A 7 2.18 -8.09 -1.63
C GLN A 7 1.93 -6.82 -0.79
N LEU A 8 1.01 -5.98 -1.22
CA LEU A 8 0.71 -4.70 -0.59
C LEU A 8 -0.45 -4.89 0.37
N LEU A 9 -0.18 -4.90 1.68
CA LEU A 9 -1.24 -4.86 2.70
C LEU A 9 -1.75 -3.43 2.83
N VAL A 10 -2.92 -3.17 2.24
CA VAL A 10 -3.62 -1.89 2.35
C VAL A 10 -4.49 -1.92 3.60
N VAL A 11 -4.17 -1.08 4.59
CA VAL A 11 -5.04 -0.87 5.75
C VAL A 11 -5.96 0.31 5.47
N PRO A 12 -7.29 0.13 5.46
CA PRO A 12 -8.24 1.22 5.23
C PRO A 12 -8.08 2.35 6.27
N GLY A 13 -8.17 3.61 5.82
CA GLY A 13 -8.15 4.78 6.70
C GLY A 13 -9.29 4.79 7.72
N THR A 14 -10.39 4.12 7.40
CA THR A 14 -11.56 3.94 8.28
C THR A 14 -11.26 3.17 9.57
N VAL A 15 -10.15 2.42 9.63
CA VAL A 15 -9.68 1.75 10.86
C VAL A 15 -9.18 2.76 11.89
N PHE A 16 -8.72 3.94 11.47
CA PHE A 16 -8.11 4.96 12.34
C PHE A 16 -8.81 6.33 12.29
N GLY A 17 -9.92 6.46 11.57
CA GLY A 17 -10.69 7.70 11.45
C GLY A 17 -11.95 7.52 10.61
N THR A 18 -12.70 8.59 10.36
CA THR A 18 -13.91 8.55 9.50
C THR A 18 -13.63 8.79 8.02
N ALA A 19 -12.42 9.24 7.69
CA ALA A 19 -12.02 9.52 6.32
C ALA A 19 -11.57 8.25 5.59
N ASP A 20 -12.21 7.95 4.46
CA ASP A 20 -11.88 6.81 3.58
C ASP A 20 -10.99 7.22 2.39
N SER A 21 -10.31 8.36 2.50
CA SER A 21 -9.49 8.92 1.41
C SER A 21 -8.01 8.54 1.51
N HIS A 22 -7.61 7.77 2.52
CA HIS A 22 -6.21 7.41 2.77
C HIS A 22 -6.08 5.95 3.17
N PHE A 23 -4.90 5.40 2.96
CA PHE A 23 -4.50 4.07 3.40
C PHE A 23 -3.11 4.12 4.00
N ARG A 24 -2.75 3.09 4.78
CA ARG A 24 -1.41 2.97 5.37
C ARG A 24 -0.60 1.87 4.68
N LEU A 25 0.69 2.13 4.51
CA LEU A 25 1.70 1.19 4.06
C LEU A 25 2.60 0.81 5.23
N SER A 26 3.00 -0.46 5.30
CA SER A 26 3.94 -0.96 6.32
C SER A 26 5.37 -0.87 5.77
N TYR A 27 6.22 -0.04 6.36
CA TYR A 27 7.57 0.27 5.86
C TYR A 27 8.69 -0.53 6.52
N THR A 28 8.37 -1.50 7.37
CA THR A 28 9.37 -2.37 8.02
C THR A 28 9.68 -3.57 7.15
N VAL A 29 10.31 -3.32 6.00
CA VAL A 29 10.65 -4.34 4.98
C VAL A 29 12.04 -4.06 4.40
N ASN A 30 12.60 -4.99 3.63
CA ASN A 30 13.85 -4.75 2.90
C ASN A 30 13.63 -3.86 1.66
N ASP A 31 14.72 -3.29 1.15
CA ASP A 31 14.68 -2.34 0.02
C ASP A 31 14.01 -2.94 -1.23
N THR A 32 14.27 -4.21 -1.53
CA THR A 32 13.63 -4.91 -2.66
C THR A 32 12.10 -4.95 -2.54
N MET A 33 11.57 -5.14 -1.33
CA MET A 33 10.13 -5.10 -1.07
C MET A 33 9.59 -3.68 -1.16
N LEU A 34 10.35 -2.70 -0.67
CA LEU A 34 9.99 -1.28 -0.73
C LEU A 34 9.88 -0.80 -2.20
N ASP A 35 10.86 -1.12 -3.04
CA ASP A 35 10.89 -0.76 -4.46
C ASP A 35 9.70 -1.34 -5.23
N ARG A 36 9.35 -2.60 -4.95
CA ARG A 36 8.16 -3.26 -5.52
C ARG A 36 6.87 -2.52 -5.16
N GLY A 37 6.74 -2.15 -3.88
CA GLY A 37 5.59 -1.40 -3.39
C GLY A 37 5.46 -0.03 -4.08
N ILE A 38 6.56 0.72 -4.20
CA ILE A 38 6.58 2.02 -4.90
C ILE A 38 6.18 1.86 -6.37
N ALA A 39 6.70 0.84 -7.07
CA ALA A 39 6.35 0.59 -8.46
C ALA A 39 4.86 0.28 -8.64
N ALA A 40 4.24 -0.46 -7.72
CA ALA A 40 2.80 -0.73 -7.73
C ALA A 40 1.97 0.54 -7.54
N LEU A 41 2.36 1.41 -6.60
CA LEU A 41 1.67 2.69 -6.37
C LEU A 41 1.73 3.60 -7.59
N ASN A 42 2.88 3.69 -8.26
CA ASN A 42 3.02 4.48 -9.48
C ASN A 42 2.09 3.99 -10.61
N ARG A 43 1.93 2.67 -10.76
CA ARG A 43 0.97 2.08 -11.72
C ARG A 43 -0.49 2.37 -11.38
N LEU A 44 -0.83 2.49 -10.10
CA LEU A 44 -2.20 2.79 -9.66
C LEU A 44 -2.55 4.28 -9.78
N ALA A 45 -1.54 5.15 -9.74
CA ALA A 45 -1.71 6.59 -9.87
C ALA A 45 -1.80 7.08 -11.34
N SER A 46 -1.51 6.19 -12.31
CA SER A 46 -1.63 6.46 -13.75
C SER A 46 -3.01 6.09 -14.28
#